data_AF-A0A0D0D6P9-F1
#
_entry.id   AF-A0A0D0D6P9-F1
#
_cell.length_a   1.000
_cell.length_b   1.000
_cell.length_c   1.000
_cell.angle_alpha   90.00
_cell.angle_beta   90.00
_cell.angle_gamma   90.00
#
_symmetry.space_group_name_H-M   'P 1'
#
loop_
_entity.id
_entity.type
_entity.pdbx_description
1 polymer ?
#
loop_
_entity_poly.entity_id
_entity_poly.type
_entity_poly.pdbx_seq_one_letter_code
_entity_poly.pdbx_strand_id
1 'polypeptide(L)'
;MPARQLANLYSPLDIPDSGKQPFTDYSRWRLLVSDSGRQTWHYLTSDEECEKWPQNEVDKYWTGQPLNLPPLPKSNTPLEAARNGYTFYKHLQSHDGHWAGEYGGAMFLIPGLVIGSYVAGMGFKKEERLEMIRYVLNRAHPEDGGWGIQIEGHSTVFGTALNYVVLRILGMNVDHPAAVKARATLHKLGGATGAPGWGKFWLAVLNVYEWEGVNPIPPEIW
;
A
#
# COMPACT_ATOMS: atom_id res chain seq x y z
N MET A 1 16.03 -11.35 17.40
CA MET A 1 15.29 -10.40 18.26
C MET A 1 14.34 -11.21 19.15
N PRO A 2 14.20 -10.94 20.46
CA PRO A 2 13.26 -11.67 21.32
C PRO A 2 11.81 -11.50 20.82
N ALA A 3 10.99 -12.56 20.86
CA ALA A 3 9.61 -12.57 20.35
C ALA A 3 8.75 -11.40 20.86
N ARG A 4 9.01 -10.93 22.08
CA ARG A 4 8.30 -9.81 22.72
C ARG A 4 8.56 -8.45 22.07
N GLN A 5 9.75 -8.23 21.48
CA GLN A 5 10.05 -7.00 20.75
C GLN A 5 9.37 -6.97 19.38
N LEU A 6 9.36 -8.11 18.67
CA LEU A 6 8.60 -8.30 17.43
C LEU A 6 7.10 -8.06 17.63
N ALA A 7 6.52 -8.59 18.70
CA ALA A 7 5.11 -8.38 19.03
C ALA A 7 4.74 -6.91 19.22
N ASN A 8 5.67 -6.08 19.69
CA ASN A 8 5.43 -4.64 19.85
C ASN A 8 5.44 -3.90 18.49
N LEU A 9 6.22 -4.36 17.51
CA LEU A 9 6.28 -3.74 16.17
C LEU A 9 4.97 -3.91 15.38
N TYR A 10 4.25 -5.00 15.65
CA TYR A 10 3.03 -5.39 14.94
C TYR A 10 1.82 -5.56 15.88
N SER A 11 1.80 -4.77 16.96
CA SER A 11 0.69 -4.76 17.91
C SER A 11 -0.65 -4.49 17.22
N PRO A 12 -1.77 -5.12 17.66
CA PRO A 12 -3.08 -4.87 17.07
C PRO A 12 -3.41 -3.37 16.98
N LEU A 13 -4.04 -2.98 15.88
CA LEU A 13 -4.52 -1.62 15.64
C LEU A 13 -6.04 -1.60 15.68
N ASP A 14 -6.60 -0.51 16.18
CA ASP A 14 -8.01 -0.21 16.00
C ASP A 14 -8.22 0.32 14.58
N ILE A 15 -8.86 -0.50 13.74
CA ILE A 15 -9.03 -0.24 12.30
C ILE A 15 -10.49 0.07 12.04
N PRO A 16 -10.84 1.22 11.43
CA PRO A 16 -12.19 1.50 11.01
C PRO A 16 -12.70 0.48 9.98
N ASP A 17 -13.98 0.11 10.10
CA ASP A 17 -14.63 -0.87 9.19
C ASP A 17 -14.57 -0.49 7.71
N SER A 18 -14.43 0.81 7.40
CA SER A 18 -14.41 1.34 6.04
C SER A 18 -13.18 2.19 5.76
N GLY A 19 -12.46 1.88 4.67
CA GLY A 19 -11.32 2.66 4.16
C GLY A 19 -11.68 3.93 3.38
N LYS A 20 -12.96 4.32 3.32
CA LYS A 20 -13.42 5.48 2.54
C LYS A 20 -12.80 6.78 3.03
N GLN A 21 -12.71 6.97 4.34
CA GLN A 21 -12.02 8.12 4.94
C GLN A 21 -10.54 7.80 5.15
N PRO A 22 -9.64 8.80 5.11
CA PRO A 22 -8.25 8.66 5.54
C PRO A 22 -8.15 8.06 6.95
N PHE A 23 -7.16 7.20 7.19
CA PHE A 23 -6.89 6.66 8.53
C PHE A 23 -5.88 7.51 9.31
N THR A 24 -5.23 8.43 8.61
CA THR A 24 -4.30 9.41 9.15
C THR A 24 -4.68 10.81 8.66
N ASP A 25 -4.16 11.84 9.33
CA ASP A 25 -4.33 13.22 8.90
C ASP A 25 -3.44 13.50 7.67
N TYR A 26 -4.05 13.65 6.50
CA TYR A 26 -3.32 13.83 5.24
C TYR A 26 -2.57 15.15 5.14
N SER A 27 -2.94 16.15 5.95
CA SER A 27 -2.19 17.42 6.03
C SER A 27 -0.80 17.25 6.66
N ARG A 28 -0.54 16.11 7.31
CA ARG A 28 0.73 15.80 7.99
C ARG A 28 1.71 14.96 7.18
N TRP A 29 1.32 14.47 6.00
CA TRP A 29 2.22 13.75 5.11
C TRP A 29 3.06 14.70 4.25
N ARG A 30 4.33 14.35 4.03
CA ARG A 30 5.28 15.04 3.14
C ARG A 30 5.99 14.07 2.22
N LEU A 31 6.08 14.42 0.95
CA LEU A 31 6.93 13.76 -0.02
C LEU A 31 8.31 14.40 0.00
N LEU A 32 9.29 13.67 0.52
CA LEU A 32 10.69 14.03 0.37
C LEU A 32 11.20 13.49 -0.97
N VAL A 33 11.67 14.40 -1.82
CA VAL A 33 12.44 14.10 -3.01
C VAL A 33 13.91 14.40 -2.71
N SER A 34 14.84 13.50 -3.06
CA SER A 34 16.28 13.80 -3.03
C SER A 34 16.74 14.46 -4.33
N ASP A 35 17.94 15.01 -4.37
CA ASP A 35 18.55 15.60 -5.58
C ASP A 35 18.86 14.58 -6.71
N SER A 36 18.36 13.35 -6.58
CA SER A 36 18.59 12.23 -7.49
C SER A 36 17.31 11.43 -7.78
N GLY A 37 16.13 12.01 -7.54
CA GLY A 37 14.84 11.39 -7.81
C GLY A 37 14.34 10.38 -6.77
N ARG A 38 15.02 10.19 -5.64
CA ARG A 38 14.52 9.27 -4.58
C ARG A 38 13.29 9.89 -3.92
N GLN A 39 12.20 9.13 -3.88
CA GLN A 39 10.93 9.53 -3.27
C GLN A 39 10.71 8.77 -1.95
N THR A 40 10.43 9.49 -0.86
CA THR A 40 10.03 8.88 0.42
C THR A 40 8.94 9.71 1.11
N TRP A 41 7.93 9.04 1.67
CA TRP A 41 6.86 9.70 2.40
C TRP A 41 7.16 9.75 3.90
N HIS A 42 6.87 10.89 4.52
CA HIS A 42 7.08 11.13 5.95
C HIS A 42 5.82 11.68 6.58
N TYR A 43 5.40 11.10 7.70
CA TYR A 43 4.33 11.63 8.54
C TYR A 43 4.92 12.50 9.64
N LEU A 44 4.49 13.75 9.73
CA LEU A 44 4.90 14.72 10.73
C LEU A 44 3.98 14.61 11.96
N THR A 45 4.58 14.49 13.15
CA THR A 45 3.83 14.16 14.38
C THR A 45 3.48 15.38 15.23
N SER A 46 4.16 16.50 15.00
CA SER A 46 3.93 17.75 15.74
C SER A 46 3.56 18.91 14.82
N ASP A 47 2.90 19.91 15.39
CA ASP A 47 2.56 21.13 14.66
C ASP A 47 3.81 21.95 14.33
N GLU A 48 4.81 21.94 15.22
CA GLU A 48 6.12 22.57 14.97
C GLU A 48 6.83 21.97 13.73
N GLU A 49 6.79 20.64 13.56
CA GLU A 49 7.31 20.00 12.35
C GLU A 49 6.55 20.45 11.10
N CYS A 50 5.22 20.55 11.19
CA CYS A 50 4.36 20.97 10.09
C CYS A 50 4.61 22.43 9.68
N GLU A 51 4.91 23.30 10.64
CA GLU A 51 5.30 24.69 10.41
C GLU A 51 6.69 24.79 9.74
N LYS A 52 7.66 23.98 10.18
CA LYS A 52 9.02 23.95 9.60
C LYS A 52 9.06 23.38 8.20
N TRP A 53 8.18 22.44 7.89
CA TRP A 53 8.06 21.84 6.56
C TRP A 53 6.60 21.90 6.10
N PRO A 54 6.15 23.02 5.50
CA PRO A 54 4.78 23.16 5.01
C PRO A 54 4.52 22.28 3.78
N GLN A 55 3.26 21.88 3.55
CA GLN A 55 2.88 21.15 2.34
C GLN A 55 3.01 22.02 1.09
N ASN A 56 3.58 21.45 0.04
CA ASN A 56 3.54 22.01 -1.30
C ASN A 56 2.43 21.36 -2.15
N GLU A 57 2.31 21.78 -3.41
CA GLU A 57 1.24 21.26 -4.28
C GLU A 57 1.47 19.83 -4.75
N VAL A 58 2.71 19.34 -4.74
CA VAL A 58 3.03 17.93 -5.01
C VAL A 58 2.52 17.05 -3.87
N ASP A 59 2.76 17.44 -2.61
CA ASP A 59 2.25 16.74 -1.43
C ASP A 59 0.73 16.62 -1.48
N LYS A 60 0.04 17.75 -1.72
CA LYS A 60 -1.42 17.82 -1.77
C LYS A 60 -2.00 17.04 -2.94
N TYR A 61 -1.41 17.14 -4.12
CA TYR A 61 -1.89 16.41 -5.30
C TYR A 61 -1.87 14.90 -5.07
N TRP A 62 -0.74 14.36 -4.58
CA TRP A 62 -0.60 12.92 -4.37
C TRP A 62 -1.35 12.39 -3.14
N THR A 63 -1.70 13.25 -2.19
CA THR A 63 -2.60 12.91 -1.08
C THR A 63 -4.08 13.15 -1.38
N GLY A 64 -4.42 13.63 -2.59
CA GLY A 64 -5.80 13.90 -3.00
C GLY A 64 -6.44 15.09 -2.29
N GLN A 65 -5.63 16.00 -1.74
CA GLN A 65 -6.09 17.22 -1.11
C GLN A 65 -6.35 18.32 -2.15
N PRO A 66 -7.24 19.30 -1.88
CA PRO A 66 -7.45 20.43 -2.77
C PRO A 66 -6.17 21.21 -3.04
N LEU A 67 -5.95 21.53 -4.32
CA LEU A 67 -4.85 22.39 -4.74
C LEU A 67 -5.29 23.85 -4.70
N ASN A 68 -4.45 24.73 -4.15
CA ASN A 68 -4.71 26.18 -4.11
C ASN A 68 -4.30 26.87 -5.41
N LEU A 69 -4.57 26.23 -6.56
CA LEU A 69 -4.22 26.74 -7.88
C LEU A 69 -5.41 27.50 -8.49
N PRO A 70 -5.17 28.61 -9.23
CA PRO A 70 -6.24 29.35 -9.87
C PRO A 70 -6.93 28.50 -10.95
N PRO A 71 -8.27 28.61 -11.10
CA PRO A 71 -8.98 27.94 -12.18
C PRO A 71 -8.51 28.47 -13.54
N LEU A 72 -8.35 27.57 -14.50
CA LEU A 72 -8.01 27.91 -15.88
C LEU A 72 -9.27 28.05 -16.74
N PRO A 73 -9.29 28.95 -17.74
CA PRO A 73 -10.44 29.09 -18.63
C PRO A 73 -10.69 27.81 -19.41
N LYS A 74 -11.97 27.50 -19.68
CA LYS A 74 -12.36 26.34 -20.50
C LYS A 74 -11.72 26.46 -21.89
N SER A 75 -10.96 25.44 -22.28
CA SER A 75 -10.37 25.36 -23.61
C SER A 75 -11.42 25.00 -24.67
N ASN A 76 -11.33 25.65 -25.82
CA ASN A 76 -12.16 25.39 -27.00
C ASN A 76 -11.32 24.88 -28.19
N THR A 77 -10.00 24.84 -28.06
CA THR A 77 -9.07 24.29 -29.07
C THR A 77 -8.07 23.30 -28.47
N PRO A 78 -7.49 22.39 -29.28
CA PRO A 78 -6.43 21.50 -28.82
C PRO A 78 -5.21 22.23 -28.25
N LEU A 79 -4.83 23.37 -28.83
CA LEU A 79 -3.69 24.17 -28.34
C LEU A 79 -3.97 24.80 -26.98
N GLU A 80 -5.18 25.32 -26.76
CA GLU A 80 -5.60 25.82 -25.44
C GLU A 80 -5.63 24.70 -24.40
N ALA A 81 -6.13 23.51 -24.78
CA ALA A 81 -6.13 22.35 -23.89
C ALA A 81 -4.69 21.93 -23.51
N ALA A 82 -3.77 21.89 -24.47
CA ALA A 82 -2.36 21.58 -24.21
C ALA A 82 -1.70 22.64 -23.30
N ARG A 83 -1.98 23.94 -23.53
CA ARG A 83 -1.49 25.03 -22.68
C ARG A 83 -2.02 24.93 -21.25
N ASN A 84 -3.32 24.64 -21.09
CA ASN A 84 -3.92 24.44 -19.77
C ASN A 84 -3.31 23.23 -19.06
N GLY A 85 -3.17 22.11 -19.76
CA GLY A 85 -2.53 20.90 -19.25
C GLY A 85 -1.11 21.15 -18.79
N TYR A 86 -0.28 21.82 -19.60
CA TYR A 86 1.08 22.19 -19.19
C TYR A 86 1.10 23.18 -18.01
N THR A 87 0.20 24.17 -18.03
CA THR A 87 0.11 25.17 -16.96
C THR A 87 -0.19 24.53 -15.62
N PHE A 88 -1.05 23.50 -15.60
CA PHE A 88 -1.27 22.68 -14.42
C PHE A 88 -0.08 21.78 -14.10
N TYR A 89 0.35 20.95 -15.06
CA TYR A 89 1.29 19.85 -14.82
C TYR A 89 2.69 20.31 -14.40
N LYS A 90 3.11 21.52 -14.79
CA LYS A 90 4.37 22.11 -14.32
C LYS A 90 4.39 22.38 -12.80
N HIS A 91 3.23 22.54 -12.14
CA HIS A 91 3.16 22.67 -10.68
C HIS A 91 3.45 21.36 -9.95
N LEU A 92 3.44 20.23 -10.66
CA LEU A 92 3.72 18.91 -10.12
C LEU A 92 5.18 18.47 -10.30
N GLN A 93 6.03 19.31 -10.86
CA GLN A 93 7.46 19.05 -10.97
C GLN A 93 8.10 19.11 -9.57
N SER A 94 8.86 18.07 -9.22
CA SER A 94 9.65 18.02 -7.99
C SER A 94 10.83 19.00 -8.05
N HIS A 95 11.43 19.31 -6.88
CA HIS A 95 12.45 20.35 -6.78
C HIS A 95 13.74 20.04 -7.57
N ASP A 96 14.04 18.75 -7.75
CA ASP A 96 15.17 18.24 -8.54
C ASP A 96 14.87 18.18 -10.05
N GLY A 97 13.66 18.57 -10.46
CA GLY A 97 13.23 18.67 -11.85
C GLY A 97 12.54 17.44 -12.42
N HIS A 98 12.40 16.33 -11.68
CA HIS A 98 11.63 15.17 -12.14
C HIS A 98 10.14 15.31 -11.81
N TRP A 99 9.31 14.34 -12.26
CA TRP A 99 7.90 14.24 -11.86
C TRP A 99 7.69 12.98 -11.03
N ALA A 100 7.27 13.17 -9.78
CA ALA A 100 6.84 12.07 -8.93
C ALA A 100 5.57 11.41 -9.49
N GLY A 101 5.31 10.16 -9.09
CA GLY A 101 4.20 9.38 -9.64
C GLY A 101 3.78 8.23 -8.74
N GLU A 102 2.48 7.98 -8.68
CA GLU A 102 1.98 6.66 -8.27
C GLU A 102 2.38 5.66 -9.36
N TYR A 103 3.04 4.58 -8.94
CA TYR A 103 3.49 3.50 -9.82
C TYR A 103 3.11 2.14 -9.21
N GLY A 104 1.84 2.05 -8.81
CA GLY A 104 1.28 0.88 -8.18
C GLY A 104 0.69 -0.09 -9.19
N GLY A 105 -0.32 -0.86 -8.73
CA GLY A 105 -1.09 -1.77 -9.57
C GLY A 105 -0.91 -3.24 -9.18
N ALA A 106 0.32 -3.71 -8.98
CA ALA A 106 0.57 -5.09 -8.57
C ALA A 106 0.16 -5.35 -7.11
N MET A 107 -0.66 -6.38 -6.86
CA MET A 107 -1.19 -6.71 -5.53
C MET A 107 -0.38 -7.82 -4.81
N PHE A 108 0.85 -8.09 -5.28
CA PHE A 108 1.77 -9.08 -4.70
C PHE A 108 3.11 -8.48 -4.21
N LEU A 109 3.31 -7.16 -4.35
CA LEU A 109 4.53 -6.48 -3.88
C LEU A 109 4.48 -6.19 -2.37
N ILE A 110 3.40 -5.58 -1.88
CA ILE A 110 3.19 -5.32 -0.45
C ILE A 110 3.27 -6.62 0.38
N PRO A 111 2.67 -7.75 -0.04
CA PRO A 111 2.87 -9.02 0.65
C PRO A 111 4.32 -9.43 0.88
N GLY A 112 5.17 -9.38 -0.15
CA GLY A 112 6.59 -9.73 0.00
C GLY A 112 7.32 -8.78 0.95
N LEU A 113 7.06 -7.47 0.84
CA LEU A 113 7.62 -6.47 1.75
C LEU A 113 7.21 -6.74 3.20
N VAL A 114 5.91 -6.89 3.47
CA VAL A 114 5.37 -7.05 4.83
C VAL A 114 5.79 -8.38 5.46
N ILE A 115 5.71 -9.50 4.72
CA ILE A 115 6.13 -10.82 5.22
C ILE A 115 7.64 -10.82 5.45
N GLY A 116 8.43 -10.32 4.49
CA GLY A 116 9.88 -10.24 4.62
C GLY A 116 10.32 -9.37 5.80
N SER A 117 9.73 -8.17 5.95
CA SER A 117 9.99 -7.28 7.09
C SER A 117 9.62 -7.93 8.43
N TYR A 118 8.47 -8.60 8.50
CA TYR A 118 8.05 -9.32 9.70
C TYR A 118 9.06 -10.40 10.11
N VAL A 119 9.47 -11.26 9.17
CA VAL A 119 10.44 -12.34 9.44
C VAL A 119 11.83 -11.78 9.77
N ALA A 120 12.22 -10.67 9.14
CA ALA A 120 13.50 -9.99 9.40
C ALA A 120 13.53 -9.18 10.71
N GLY A 121 12.41 -9.04 11.42
CA GLY A 121 12.33 -8.21 12.63
C GLY A 121 12.37 -6.71 12.35
N MET A 122 11.99 -6.29 11.15
CA MET A 122 11.79 -4.89 10.77
C MET A 122 10.33 -4.50 11.01
N GLY A 123 10.10 -3.28 11.49
CA GLY A 123 8.76 -2.74 11.70
C GLY A 123 8.47 -1.57 10.76
N PHE A 124 7.21 -1.15 10.79
CA PHE A 124 6.72 0.06 10.13
C PHE A 124 6.19 1.03 11.19
N LYS A 125 6.21 2.33 10.90
CA LYS A 125 5.53 3.32 11.73
C LYS A 125 4.03 3.04 11.77
N LYS A 126 3.36 3.49 12.83
CA LYS A 126 1.91 3.27 12.99
C LYS A 126 1.12 3.79 11.78
N GLU A 127 1.48 4.97 11.29
CA GLU A 127 0.82 5.67 10.20
C GLU A 127 1.05 4.98 8.85
N GLU A 128 2.25 4.43 8.63
CA GLU A 128 2.56 3.59 7.47
C GLU A 128 1.69 2.32 7.48
N ARG A 129 1.54 1.67 8.64
CA ARG A 129 0.69 0.48 8.80
C ARG A 129 -0.78 0.81 8.51
N LEU A 130 -1.29 1.91 9.05
CA LEU A 130 -2.66 2.37 8.83
C LEU A 130 -2.94 2.61 7.34
N GLU A 131 -2.05 3.32 6.63
CA GLU A 131 -2.26 3.62 5.21
C GLU A 131 -2.02 2.42 4.30
N MET A 132 -1.12 1.49 4.65
CA MET A 132 -1.00 0.20 3.95
C MET A 132 -2.28 -0.64 4.10
N ILE A 133 -2.84 -0.73 5.32
CA ILE A 133 -4.12 -1.41 5.56
C ILE A 133 -5.22 -0.75 4.73
N ARG A 134 -5.32 0.59 4.77
CA ARG A 134 -6.34 1.35 4.04
C ARG A 134 -6.21 1.13 2.53
N TYR A 135 -5.00 1.13 1.99
CA TYR A 135 -4.75 0.83 0.58
C TYR A 135 -5.29 -0.56 0.22
N VAL A 136 -4.91 -1.60 0.97
CA VAL A 136 -5.36 -2.97 0.72
C VAL A 136 -6.90 -3.08 0.81
N LEU A 137 -7.51 -2.46 1.82
CA LEU A 137 -8.97 -2.40 1.96
C LEU A 137 -9.67 -1.77 0.75
N ASN A 138 -9.16 -0.64 0.26
CA ASN A 138 -9.74 0.06 -0.88
C ASN A 138 -9.55 -0.67 -2.23
N ARG A 139 -8.68 -1.68 -2.28
CA ARG A 139 -8.48 -2.56 -3.44
C ARG A 139 -9.19 -3.90 -3.31
N ALA A 140 -9.91 -4.15 -2.22
CA ALA A 140 -10.71 -5.36 -2.08
C ALA A 140 -11.84 -5.34 -3.11
N HIS A 141 -12.08 -6.47 -3.76
CA HIS A 141 -13.16 -6.58 -4.73
C HIS A 141 -14.52 -6.35 -4.01
N PRO A 142 -15.39 -5.48 -4.54
CA PRO A 142 -16.53 -4.95 -3.78
C PRO A 142 -17.53 -6.05 -3.38
N GLU A 143 -17.72 -7.06 -4.22
CA GLU A 143 -18.72 -8.10 -4.01
C GLU A 143 -18.26 -9.21 -3.07
N ASP A 144 -17.07 -9.76 -3.29
CA ASP A 144 -16.54 -10.92 -2.57
C ASP A 144 -15.42 -10.59 -1.57
N GLY A 145 -14.87 -9.37 -1.58
CA GLY A 145 -13.83 -8.95 -0.63
C GLY A 145 -12.47 -9.63 -0.82
N GLY A 146 -12.24 -10.28 -1.97
CA GLY A 146 -10.95 -10.87 -2.32
C GLY A 146 -10.03 -9.90 -3.07
N TRP A 147 -8.87 -10.41 -3.51
CA TRP A 147 -7.91 -9.66 -4.33
C TRP A 147 -7.35 -10.51 -5.47
N GLY A 148 -7.10 -9.87 -6.61
CA GLY A 148 -6.42 -10.44 -7.76
C GLY A 148 -4.90 -10.28 -7.74
N ILE A 149 -4.26 -10.55 -8.88
CA ILE A 149 -2.83 -10.30 -9.08
C ILE A 149 -2.50 -8.81 -9.18
N GLN A 150 -3.48 -8.00 -9.58
CA GLN A 150 -3.37 -6.56 -9.80
C GLN A 150 -4.70 -5.87 -9.44
N ILE A 151 -4.71 -4.54 -9.30
CA ILE A 151 -5.85 -3.76 -8.78
C ILE A 151 -7.14 -3.87 -9.58
N GLU A 152 -7.08 -4.23 -10.86
CA GLU A 152 -8.26 -4.46 -11.73
C GLU A 152 -8.56 -5.96 -11.92
N GLY A 153 -7.81 -6.84 -11.26
CA GLY A 153 -7.96 -8.29 -11.41
C GLY A 153 -9.08 -8.87 -10.54
N HIS A 154 -9.71 -9.93 -11.03
CA HIS A 154 -10.65 -10.73 -10.23
C HIS A 154 -9.94 -11.40 -9.04
N SER A 155 -10.70 -11.69 -7.99
CA SER A 155 -10.23 -12.42 -6.82
C SER A 155 -9.58 -13.76 -7.18
N THR A 156 -8.38 -13.99 -6.66
CA THR A 156 -7.62 -15.23 -6.86
C THR A 156 -7.15 -15.77 -5.50
N VAL A 157 -6.80 -17.06 -5.44
CA VAL A 157 -6.15 -17.62 -4.24
C VAL A 157 -4.86 -16.85 -3.92
N PHE A 158 -4.06 -16.51 -4.93
CA PHE A 158 -2.80 -15.79 -4.78
C PHE A 158 -2.98 -14.42 -4.11
N GLY A 159 -3.77 -13.55 -4.74
CA GLY A 159 -4.00 -12.20 -4.24
C GLY A 159 -4.73 -12.22 -2.90
N THR A 160 -5.74 -13.07 -2.75
CA THR A 160 -6.58 -13.08 -1.54
C THR A 160 -5.83 -13.63 -0.34
N ALA A 161 -5.10 -14.74 -0.47
CA ALA A 161 -4.34 -15.30 0.64
C ALA A 161 -3.25 -14.33 1.13
N LEU A 162 -2.48 -13.75 0.19
CA LEU A 162 -1.38 -12.87 0.54
C LEU A 162 -1.84 -11.53 1.13
N ASN A 163 -2.86 -10.90 0.55
CA ASN A 163 -3.38 -9.64 1.11
C ASN A 163 -4.14 -9.84 2.41
N TYR A 164 -4.82 -10.99 2.61
CA TYR A 164 -5.34 -11.35 3.91
C TYR A 164 -4.22 -11.43 4.96
N VAL A 165 -3.13 -12.14 4.66
CA VAL A 165 -1.95 -12.23 5.54
C VAL A 165 -1.36 -10.85 5.84
N VAL A 166 -1.23 -9.98 4.85
CA VAL A 166 -0.78 -8.58 5.05
C VAL A 166 -1.65 -7.87 6.08
N LEU A 167 -2.98 -7.91 5.93
CA LEU A 167 -3.90 -7.28 6.88
C LEU A 167 -3.71 -7.84 8.30
N ARG A 168 -3.55 -9.17 8.42
CA ARG A 168 -3.30 -9.83 9.72
C ARG A 168 -2.00 -9.35 10.36
N ILE A 169 -0.89 -9.35 9.62
CA ILE A 169 0.44 -8.93 10.12
C ILE A 169 0.43 -7.45 10.49
N LEU A 170 -0.15 -6.59 9.65
CA LEU A 170 -0.22 -5.15 9.91
C LEU A 170 -1.11 -4.78 11.10
N GLY A 171 -1.80 -5.73 11.73
CA GLY A 171 -2.48 -5.54 13.01
C GLY A 171 -3.99 -5.40 12.94
N MET A 172 -4.63 -5.67 11.79
CA MET A 172 -6.09 -5.81 11.73
C MET A 172 -6.55 -6.93 12.68
N ASN A 173 -7.80 -6.94 13.13
CA ASN A 173 -8.36 -8.08 13.88
C ASN A 173 -8.86 -9.18 12.91
N VAL A 174 -8.85 -10.45 13.33
CA VAL A 174 -9.36 -11.59 12.54
C VAL A 174 -10.88 -11.51 12.31
N ASP A 175 -11.57 -10.83 13.22
CA ASP A 175 -13.02 -10.62 13.22
C ASP A 175 -13.44 -9.30 12.56
N HIS A 176 -12.48 -8.50 12.07
CA HIS A 176 -12.78 -7.30 11.28
C HIS A 176 -13.62 -7.71 10.05
N PRO A 177 -14.69 -6.97 9.67
CA PRO A 177 -15.61 -7.39 8.62
C PRO A 177 -14.92 -7.73 7.28
N ALA A 178 -13.93 -6.93 6.88
CA ALA A 178 -13.14 -7.20 5.68
C ALA A 178 -12.30 -8.48 5.77
N ALA A 179 -11.72 -8.79 6.94
CA ALA A 179 -10.93 -10.01 7.14
C ALA A 179 -11.82 -11.25 7.12
N VAL A 180 -13.00 -11.18 7.73
CA VAL A 180 -14.02 -12.26 7.69
C VAL A 180 -14.43 -12.53 6.25
N LYS A 181 -14.75 -11.49 5.48
CA LYS A 181 -15.18 -11.60 4.08
C LYS A 181 -14.08 -12.18 3.20
N ALA A 182 -12.85 -11.67 3.31
CA ALA A 182 -11.68 -12.17 2.60
C ALA A 182 -11.40 -13.66 2.90
N ARG A 183 -11.49 -14.07 4.17
CA ARG A 183 -11.29 -15.46 4.59
C ARG A 183 -12.37 -16.38 4.01
N ALA A 184 -13.63 -15.95 4.02
CA ALA A 184 -14.73 -16.70 3.41
C ALA A 184 -14.50 -16.88 1.90
N THR A 185 -14.07 -15.82 1.20
CA THR A 185 -13.74 -15.88 -0.24
C THR A 185 -12.54 -16.78 -0.51
N LEU A 186 -11.49 -16.72 0.31
CA LEU A 186 -10.35 -17.62 0.19
C LEU A 186 -10.78 -19.09 0.34
N HIS A 187 -11.64 -19.41 1.30
CA HIS A 187 -12.17 -20.78 1.45
C HIS A 187 -13.02 -21.21 0.25
N LYS A 188 -13.87 -20.31 -0.28
CA LYS A 188 -14.65 -20.57 -1.51
C LYS A 188 -13.75 -20.86 -2.73
N LEU A 189 -12.58 -20.23 -2.80
CA LEU A 189 -11.59 -20.45 -3.85
C LEU A 189 -10.74 -21.72 -3.64
N GLY A 190 -11.00 -22.52 -2.61
CA GLY A 190 -10.29 -23.78 -2.33
C GLY A 190 -9.18 -23.65 -1.27
N GLY A 191 -9.05 -22.50 -0.61
CA GLY A 191 -8.07 -22.28 0.45
C GLY A 191 -6.66 -21.97 -0.06
N ALA A 192 -5.74 -21.69 0.87
CA ALA A 192 -4.39 -21.23 0.54
C ALA A 192 -3.50 -22.31 -0.13
N THR A 193 -3.86 -23.59 -0.05
CA THR A 193 -3.12 -24.68 -0.70
C THR A 193 -3.17 -24.61 -2.23
N GLY A 194 -4.18 -23.94 -2.78
CA GLY A 194 -4.30 -23.63 -4.21
C GLY A 194 -3.45 -22.44 -4.68
N ALA A 195 -2.62 -21.84 -3.82
CA ALA A 195 -1.79 -20.71 -4.22
C ALA A 195 -0.74 -21.10 -5.28
N PRO A 196 -0.43 -20.22 -6.26
CA PRO A 196 0.70 -20.41 -7.18
C PRO A 196 2.05 -20.46 -6.45
N GLY A 197 3.11 -20.88 -7.15
CA GLY A 197 4.44 -21.09 -6.57
C GLY A 197 4.99 -19.94 -5.72
N TRP A 198 4.88 -18.69 -6.21
CA TRP A 198 5.29 -17.50 -5.44
C TRP A 198 4.46 -17.29 -4.17
N GLY A 199 3.17 -17.62 -4.20
CA GLY A 199 2.30 -17.55 -3.01
C GLY A 199 2.72 -18.59 -1.98
N LYS A 200 2.96 -19.83 -2.41
CA LYS A 200 3.45 -20.90 -1.54
C LYS A 200 4.81 -20.55 -0.91
N PHE A 201 5.73 -20.00 -1.70
CA PHE A 201 7.02 -19.51 -1.20
C PHE A 201 6.85 -18.51 -0.05
N TRP A 202 6.06 -17.46 -0.24
CA TRP A 202 5.88 -16.44 0.81
C TRP A 202 5.14 -16.97 2.05
N LEU A 203 4.18 -17.87 1.88
CA LEU A 203 3.50 -18.53 3.00
C LEU A 203 4.44 -19.49 3.76
N ALA A 204 5.38 -20.14 3.06
CA ALA A 204 6.39 -20.99 3.68
C ALA A 204 7.45 -20.19 4.42
N VAL A 205 7.89 -19.04 3.88
CA VAL A 205 8.74 -18.07 4.59
C VAL A 205 8.09 -17.61 5.90
N LEU A 206 6.77 -17.40 5.89
CA LEU A 206 6.00 -17.04 7.09
C LEU A 206 5.74 -18.24 8.04
N ASN A 207 6.15 -19.45 7.67
CA ASN A 207 5.92 -20.69 8.41
C ASN A 207 4.42 -21.04 8.62
N VAL A 208 3.58 -20.73 7.63
CA VAL A 208 2.14 -21.11 7.60
C VAL A 208 1.80 -22.04 6.43
N TYR A 209 2.82 -22.53 5.73
CA TYR A 209 2.74 -23.51 4.65
C TYR A 209 4.05 -24.32 4.64
N GLU A 210 3.98 -25.64 4.42
CA GLU A 210 5.16 -26.50 4.45
C GLU A 210 6.07 -26.30 3.23
N TRP A 211 7.39 -26.28 3.43
CA TRP A 211 8.35 -26.11 2.34
C TRP A 211 8.30 -27.26 1.33
N GLU A 212 7.96 -28.47 1.79
CA GLU A 212 7.74 -29.68 0.98
C GLU A 212 6.60 -29.49 -0.04
N GLY A 213 5.67 -28.57 0.22
CA GLY A 213 4.59 -28.24 -0.70
C GLY A 213 4.95 -27.21 -1.78
N VAL A 214 6.19 -26.68 -1.77
CA VAL A 214 6.71 -25.70 -2.74
C VAL A 214 7.56 -26.42 -3.78
N ASN A 215 7.30 -26.18 -5.07
CA ASN A 215 8.17 -26.74 -6.12
C ASN A 215 9.61 -26.23 -5.92
N PRO A 216 10.63 -27.11 -6.00
CA PRO A 216 12.00 -26.73 -5.72
C PRO A 216 12.49 -25.69 -6.73
N ILE A 217 13.24 -24.70 -6.24
CA ILE A 217 14.04 -23.77 -7.04
C ILE A 217 15.50 -24.17 -6.80
N PRO A 218 16.06 -25.11 -7.60
CA PRO A 218 17.33 -25.74 -7.29
C PRO A 218 18.48 -24.72 -7.33
N PRO A 219 19.23 -24.53 -6.23
CA PRO A 219 20.39 -23.64 -6.21
C PRO A 219 21.57 -24.17 -7.04
N GLU A 220 21.56 -25.41 -7.49
CA GLU A 220 22.66 -26.03 -8.26
C GLU A 220 22.73 -25.57 -9.73
N ILE A 221 21.73 -24.83 -10.23
CA ILE A 221 21.69 -24.36 -11.63
C ILE A 221 22.61 -23.14 -11.87
N TRP A 222 23.06 -22.46 -10.82
CA TRP A 222 23.86 -21.23 -10.89
C TRP A 222 25.32 -21.45 -11.30
#